data_AF-A0A2I1E4E2-F1
#
_entry.id   AF-A0A2I1E4E2-F1
#
_cell.length_a   1.000
_cell.length_b   1.000
_cell.length_c   1.000
_cell.angle_alpha   90.00
_cell.angle_beta   90.00
_cell.angle_gamma   90.00
#
_symmetry.space_group_name_H-M   'P 1'
#
loop_
_entity.id
_entity.type
_entity.pdbx_description
1 polymer ?
#
loop_
_entity_poly.entity_id
_entity_poly.type
_entity_poly.pdbx_seq_one_letter_code
_entity_poly.pdbx_strand_id
1 'polypeptide(L)'
;MASTLPFEILIEIFSYLHPKDLYSLSLVCKRYRTLLWSKISTTTQDIWRTSRIRYILHPTFDPPEKMSEQQYNYLLMVVNSCQFCGECCRYKLAMHWEFRIFCCHDCLLQRCISRNSLMNDWKVSGELLACLQQVITPPRSKQKLFLVSDIIKTLSEYHDIEAENKRLIWIQEKQSYINNMIREHKKYKAQFELIRLFDLTL
;
A
#
# COMPACT_ATOMS: atom_id res chain seq x y z
N MET A 1 21.53 -32.65 19.87
CA MET A 1 20.19 -32.48 19.26
C MET A 1 19.72 -31.08 19.60
N ALA A 2 19.58 -30.18 18.63
CA ALA A 2 19.09 -28.84 18.91
C ALA A 2 17.61 -28.95 19.33
N SER A 3 17.32 -28.70 20.60
CA SER A 3 15.97 -28.56 21.12
C SER A 3 15.28 -27.43 20.36
N THR A 4 14.36 -27.77 19.45
CA THR A 4 13.59 -26.75 18.74
C THR A 4 12.63 -26.12 19.73
N LEU A 5 12.71 -24.80 19.91
CA LEU A 5 11.74 -24.03 20.69
C LEU A 5 10.30 -24.39 20.29
N PRO A 6 9.39 -24.61 21.25
CA PRO A 6 7.97 -24.79 20.99
C PRO A 6 7.39 -23.61 20.21
N PHE A 7 6.32 -23.87 19.46
CA PHE A 7 5.75 -22.86 18.57
C PHE A 7 5.11 -21.71 19.36
N GLU A 8 4.50 -22.02 20.50
CA GLU A 8 3.85 -21.09 21.41
C GLU A 8 4.85 -20.09 21.98
N ILE A 9 6.03 -20.57 22.38
CA ILE A 9 7.11 -19.71 22.88
C ILE A 9 7.64 -18.80 21.76
N LEU A 10 7.74 -19.30 20.52
CA LEU A 10 8.12 -18.46 19.39
C LEU A 10 7.09 -17.36 19.11
N ILE A 11 5.79 -17.68 19.14
CA ILE A 11 4.72 -16.68 18.98
C ILE A 11 4.84 -15.59 20.04
N GLU A 12 5.02 -16.00 21.30
CA GLU A 12 5.18 -15.08 22.42
C GLU A 12 6.36 -14.15 22.19
N ILE A 13 7.55 -14.70 21.91
CA ILE A 13 8.76 -13.92 21.60
C ILE A 13 8.48 -12.95 20.46
N PHE A 14 7.89 -13.41 19.35
CA PHE A 14 7.63 -12.59 18.18
C PHE A 14 6.64 -11.44 18.47
N SER A 15 5.69 -11.63 19.38
CA SER A 15 4.75 -10.57 19.77
C SER A 15 5.42 -9.35 20.45
N TYR A 16 6.64 -9.54 20.98
CA TYR A 16 7.47 -8.50 21.59
C TYR A 16 8.53 -7.92 20.65
N LEU A 17 8.56 -8.29 19.37
CA LEU A 17 9.57 -7.76 18.44
C LEU A 17 9.06 -6.53 17.70
N HIS A 18 9.96 -5.61 17.36
CA HIS A 18 9.64 -4.48 16.49
C HIS A 18 9.30 -4.97 15.07
N PRO A 19 8.42 -4.29 14.31
CA PRO A 19 8.06 -4.74 12.95
C PRO A 19 9.27 -4.94 12.01
N LYS A 20 10.31 -4.12 12.15
CA LYS A 20 11.59 -4.25 11.40
C LYS A 20 12.34 -5.55 11.77
N ASP A 21 12.30 -5.97 13.02
CA ASP A 21 12.95 -7.20 13.51
C ASP A 21 12.17 -8.44 13.06
N LEU A 22 10.83 -8.38 13.14
CA LEU A 22 9.97 -9.43 12.60
C LEU A 22 10.22 -9.65 11.10
N TYR A 23 10.33 -8.55 10.34
CA TYR A 23 10.68 -8.65 8.94
C TYR A 23 12.04 -9.31 8.74
N SER A 24 13.06 -8.85 9.47
CA SER A 24 14.42 -9.39 9.38
C SER A 24 14.46 -10.88 9.71
N LEU A 25 13.80 -11.32 10.79
CA LEU A 25 13.67 -12.73 11.16
C LEU A 25 12.95 -13.57 10.10
N SER A 26 11.95 -13.01 9.43
CA SER A 26 11.27 -13.70 8.33
C SER A 26 12.21 -14.02 7.17
N LEU A 27 13.33 -13.31 7.02
CA LEU A 27 14.32 -13.54 5.97
C LEU A 27 15.41 -14.54 6.37
N VAL A 28 15.55 -14.86 7.66
CA VAL A 28 16.65 -15.71 8.18
C VAL A 28 16.52 -17.17 7.72
N CYS A 29 15.32 -17.76 7.79
CA CYS A 29 15.12 -19.15 7.40
C CYS A 29 13.69 -19.45 6.93
N LYS A 30 13.51 -20.56 6.21
CA LYS A 30 12.20 -20.99 5.68
C LYS A 30 11.13 -21.15 6.77
N ARG A 31 11.51 -21.69 7.94
CA ARG A 31 10.57 -21.88 9.07
C ARG A 31 10.00 -20.54 9.52
N TYR A 32 10.85 -19.55 9.81
CA TYR A 32 10.39 -18.23 10.23
C TYR A 32 9.67 -17.49 9.11
N ARG A 33 10.10 -17.65 7.85
CA ARG A 33 9.39 -17.10 6.70
C ARG A 33 7.95 -17.60 6.61
N THR A 34 7.73 -18.90 6.83
CA THR A 34 6.38 -19.49 6.82
C THR A 34 5.54 -18.99 7.99
N LEU A 35 6.12 -18.91 9.19
CA LEU A 35 5.41 -18.48 10.41
C LEU A 35 5.08 -16.99 10.41
N LEU A 36 6.03 -16.14 10.02
CA LEU A 36 5.92 -14.69 10.11
C LEU A 36 5.30 -14.04 8.88
N TRP A 37 5.16 -14.75 7.76
CA TRP A 37 4.70 -14.14 6.51
C TRP A 37 3.52 -14.87 5.85
N SER A 38 2.75 -15.61 6.65
CA SER A 38 1.49 -16.22 6.20
C SER A 38 0.35 -15.20 6.19
N LYS A 39 -0.24 -14.96 5.00
CA LYS A 39 -1.35 -14.00 4.84
C LYS A 39 -2.69 -14.50 5.37
N ILE A 40 -2.82 -15.80 5.64
CA ILE A 40 -4.08 -16.46 6.01
C ILE A 40 -4.11 -16.83 7.50
N SER A 41 -2.95 -17.08 8.11
CA SER A 41 -2.86 -17.43 9.52
C SER A 41 -3.28 -16.26 10.42
N THR A 42 -4.31 -16.47 11.23
CA THR A 42 -4.78 -15.52 12.25
C THR A 42 -3.67 -15.20 13.25
N THR A 43 -2.96 -16.21 13.74
CA THR A 43 -1.81 -16.05 14.62
C THR A 43 -0.75 -15.13 14.03
N THR A 44 -0.41 -15.30 12.75
CA THR A 44 0.54 -14.39 12.11
C THR A 44 -0.02 -12.98 12.04
N GLN A 45 -1.30 -12.78 11.69
CA GLN A 45 -1.90 -11.44 11.70
C GLN A 45 -1.80 -10.80 13.09
N ASP A 46 -2.08 -11.55 14.15
CA ASP A 46 -2.07 -11.06 15.53
C ASP A 46 -0.66 -10.70 16.01
N ILE A 47 0.37 -11.46 15.63
CA ILE A 47 1.78 -11.12 15.92
C ILE A 47 2.12 -9.73 15.35
N TRP A 48 1.80 -9.50 14.07
CA TRP A 48 2.11 -8.24 13.41
C TRP A 48 1.27 -7.08 13.91
N ARG A 49 -0.01 -7.32 14.23
CA ARG A 49 -0.87 -6.31 14.87
C ARG A 49 -0.34 -5.90 16.24
N THR A 50 0.01 -6.88 17.07
CA THR A 50 0.52 -6.66 18.43
C THR A 50 1.84 -5.89 18.39
N SER A 51 2.76 -6.31 17.52
CA SER A 51 4.01 -5.61 17.26
C SER A 51 3.78 -4.15 16.84
N ARG A 52 2.88 -3.92 15.87
CA ARG A 52 2.51 -2.58 15.38
C ARG A 52 2.01 -1.67 16.51
N ILE A 53 1.01 -2.13 17.26
CA ILE A 53 0.37 -1.35 18.33
C ILE A 53 1.35 -1.07 19.48
N ARG A 54 2.24 -2.01 19.77
CA ARG A 54 3.24 -1.87 20.85
C ARG A 54 4.30 -0.82 20.53
N TYR A 55 4.78 -0.77 19.29
CA TYR A 55 5.97 0.00 18.93
C TYR A 55 5.69 1.32 18.21
N ILE A 56 4.52 1.48 17.60
CA ILE A 56 4.16 2.75 16.97
C ILE A 56 3.48 3.63 18.01
N LEU A 57 4.16 4.72 18.40
CA LEU A 57 3.75 5.64 19.48
C LEU A 57 2.40 6.34 19.23
N HIS A 58 1.95 6.39 17.98
CA HIS A 58 0.67 6.99 17.61
C HIS A 58 -0.38 5.93 17.32
N PRO A 59 -1.67 6.21 17.59
CA PRO A 59 -2.75 5.36 17.15
C PRO A 59 -2.61 5.06 15.66
N THR A 60 -2.59 3.76 15.34
CA THR A 60 -2.54 3.29 13.97
C THR A 60 -3.87 2.69 13.61
N PHE A 61 -4.32 2.98 12.39
CA PHE A 61 -5.51 2.37 11.83
C PHE A 61 -5.25 0.90 11.51
N ASP A 62 -6.33 0.13 11.44
CA ASP A 62 -6.27 -1.21 10.89
C ASP A 62 -5.80 -1.18 9.43
N PRO A 63 -5.27 -2.31 8.92
CA PRO A 63 -4.87 -2.41 7.52
C PRO A 63 -6.04 -2.03 6.59
N PRO A 64 -5.77 -1.32 5.47
CA PRO A 64 -6.74 -1.10 4.42
C PRO A 64 -7.38 -2.41 3.94
N GLU A 65 -8.59 -2.33 3.37
CA GLU A 65 -9.28 -3.50 2.84
C GLU A 65 -8.38 -4.32 1.88
N LYS A 66 -8.41 -5.64 1.97
CA LYS A 66 -7.56 -6.55 1.16
C LYS A 66 -6.05 -6.36 1.39
N MET A 67 -5.63 -5.84 2.54
CA MET A 67 -4.24 -5.78 2.97
C MET A 67 -4.07 -6.59 4.26
N SER A 68 -3.05 -7.45 4.32
CA SER A 68 -2.71 -8.15 5.56
C SER A 68 -1.89 -7.27 6.50
N GLU A 69 -1.85 -7.59 7.79
CA GLU A 69 -1.05 -6.86 8.80
C GLU A 69 0.44 -6.81 8.40
N GLN A 70 0.98 -7.88 7.81
CA GLN A 70 2.39 -7.88 7.39
C GLN A 70 2.65 -6.90 6.24
N GLN A 71 1.75 -6.87 5.25
CA GLN A 71 1.89 -5.95 4.13
C GLN A 71 1.76 -4.50 4.61
N TYR A 72 0.83 -4.25 5.52
CA TYR A 72 0.63 -2.94 6.11
C TYR A 72 1.84 -2.48 6.92
N ASN A 73 2.33 -3.32 7.85
CA ASN A 73 3.52 -3.04 8.63
C ASN A 73 4.77 -2.87 7.77
N TYR A 74 4.90 -3.65 6.70
CA TYR A 74 6.00 -3.51 5.76
C TYR A 74 6.02 -2.11 5.14
N LEU A 75 4.88 -1.67 4.61
CA LEU A 75 4.75 -0.33 4.01
C LEU A 75 4.89 0.77 5.05
N LEU A 76 4.42 0.54 6.28
CA LEU A 76 4.40 1.55 7.32
C LEU A 76 5.78 1.80 7.95
N MET A 77 6.53 0.72 8.23
CA MET A 77 7.72 0.77 9.09
C MET A 77 8.98 0.16 8.46
N VAL A 78 8.84 -0.80 7.55
CA VAL A 78 10.00 -1.57 7.06
C VAL A 78 10.57 -0.95 5.79
N VAL A 79 9.71 -0.51 4.88
CA VAL A 79 10.15 0.01 3.59
C VAL A 79 10.91 1.32 3.74
N ASN A 80 12.17 1.33 3.28
CA ASN A 80 13.08 2.45 3.41
C ASN A 80 13.77 2.84 2.09
N SER A 81 13.58 2.05 1.03
CA SER A 81 14.11 2.30 -0.30
C SER A 81 13.01 2.22 -1.35
N CYS A 82 13.20 2.90 -2.48
CA CYS A 82 12.34 2.79 -3.65
C CYS A 82 12.21 1.32 -4.07
N GLN A 83 10.98 0.83 -4.20
CA GLN A 83 10.70 -0.56 -4.57
C GLN A 83 11.12 -0.92 -6.00
N PHE A 84 11.54 0.06 -6.81
CA PHE A 84 11.91 -0.15 -8.20
C PHE A 84 13.40 0.06 -8.47
N CYS A 85 13.99 1.15 -7.98
CA CYS A 85 15.38 1.50 -8.25
C CYS A 85 16.31 1.40 -7.04
N GLY A 86 15.77 1.12 -5.84
CA GLY A 86 16.57 1.02 -4.63
C GLY A 86 17.05 2.35 -4.05
N GLU A 87 16.68 3.51 -4.63
CA GLU A 87 16.96 4.83 -4.04
C GLU A 87 16.55 4.86 -2.57
N CYS A 88 17.45 5.25 -1.67
CA CYS A 88 17.27 5.21 -0.22
C CYS A 88 17.30 6.62 0.41
N CYS A 89 17.57 7.66 -0.38
CA CYS A 89 17.48 9.04 0.08
C CYS A 89 16.03 9.38 0.43
N ARG A 90 15.77 9.43 1.73
CA ARG A 90 14.43 9.58 2.31
C ARG A 90 13.63 10.76 1.74
N TYR A 91 14.27 11.90 1.48
CA TYR A 91 13.61 13.11 0.95
C TYR A 91 13.13 12.97 -0.49
N LYS A 92 13.61 11.97 -1.22
CA LYS A 92 13.17 11.66 -2.59
C LYS A 92 12.05 10.63 -2.63
N LEU A 93 11.72 10.00 -1.51
CA LEU A 93 10.82 8.85 -1.44
C LEU A 93 9.47 9.23 -0.84
N ALA A 94 8.41 8.73 -1.45
CA ALA A 94 7.04 8.93 -0.99
C ALA A 94 6.26 7.61 -0.99
N MET A 95 5.30 7.52 -0.06
CA MET A 95 4.29 6.48 -0.05
C MET A 95 3.07 6.91 -0.87
N HIS A 96 2.69 6.06 -1.83
CA HIS A 96 1.49 6.17 -2.66
C HIS A 96 0.50 5.09 -2.20
N TRP A 97 -0.24 5.37 -1.12
CA TRP A 97 -1.15 4.42 -0.47
C TRP A 97 -2.21 3.87 -1.41
N GLU A 98 -2.67 4.71 -2.34
CA GLU A 98 -3.65 4.35 -3.36
C GLU A 98 -3.20 3.20 -4.27
N PHE A 99 -1.90 3.01 -4.42
CA PHE A 99 -1.31 1.91 -5.20
C PHE A 99 -0.46 0.97 -4.36
N ARG A 100 -0.32 1.23 -3.05
CA ARG A 100 0.54 0.47 -2.12
C ARG A 100 2.00 0.45 -2.58
N ILE A 101 2.44 1.57 -3.17
CA ILE A 101 3.78 1.72 -3.76
C ILE A 101 4.58 2.74 -2.94
N PHE A 102 5.81 2.37 -2.61
CA PHE A 102 6.79 3.26 -2.00
C PHE A 102 7.96 3.46 -2.99
N CYS A 103 8.06 4.66 -3.55
CA CYS A 103 9.02 4.92 -4.63
C CYS A 103 9.50 6.37 -4.67
N CYS A 104 10.56 6.59 -5.45
CA CYS A 104 11.00 7.95 -5.77
C CYS A 104 10.13 8.59 -6.86
N HIS A 105 10.21 9.91 -6.96
CA HIS A 105 9.45 10.67 -7.96
C HIS A 105 9.71 10.21 -9.40
N ASP A 106 10.97 9.92 -9.76
CA ASP A 106 11.33 9.50 -11.12
C ASP A 106 10.69 8.16 -11.47
N CYS A 107 10.73 7.18 -10.56
CA CYS A 107 10.08 5.89 -10.77
C CYS A 107 8.56 5.99 -10.84
N LEU A 108 7.95 6.92 -10.09
CA LEU A 108 6.53 7.21 -10.20
C LEU A 108 6.20 7.75 -11.60
N LEU A 109 6.93 8.77 -12.07
CA LEU A 109 6.69 9.39 -13.38
C LEU A 109 6.85 8.40 -14.54
N GLN A 110 7.82 7.49 -14.48
CA GLN A 110 8.00 6.44 -15.48
C GLN A 110 6.80 5.47 -15.60
N ARG A 111 5.95 5.42 -14.59
CA ARG A 111 4.81 4.48 -14.49
C ARG A 111 3.46 5.17 -14.56
N CYS A 112 3.45 6.50 -14.61
CA CYS A 112 2.24 7.30 -14.62
C CYS A 112 2.10 8.07 -15.93
N ILE A 113 0.85 8.33 -16.30
CA ILE A 113 0.52 9.24 -17.40
C ILE A 113 -0.37 10.38 -16.91
N SER A 114 -0.36 11.48 -17.65
CA SER A 114 -1.14 12.66 -17.32
C SER A 114 -2.60 12.53 -17.74
N ARG A 115 -3.48 13.34 -17.14
CA ARG A 115 -4.87 13.48 -17.61
C ARG A 115 -4.96 13.82 -19.10
N ASN A 116 -4.08 14.70 -19.58
CA ASN A 116 -4.11 15.12 -20.99
C ASN A 116 -3.76 13.95 -21.92
N SER A 117 -2.77 13.14 -21.56
CA SER A 117 -2.40 11.95 -22.32
C SER A 117 -3.53 10.90 -22.32
N LEU A 118 -4.24 10.73 -21.20
CA LEU A 118 -5.41 9.86 -21.13
C LEU A 118 -6.53 10.30 -22.08
N MET A 119 -6.81 11.60 -22.15
CA MET A 119 -7.89 12.13 -22.98
C MET A 119 -7.51 12.17 -24.47
N ASN A 120 -6.29 12.61 -24.79
CA ASN A 120 -5.87 12.86 -26.16
C ASN A 120 -5.31 11.60 -26.84
N ASP A 121 -4.42 10.88 -26.15
CA ASP A 121 -3.69 9.75 -26.74
C ASP A 121 -4.48 8.44 -26.55
N TRP A 122 -5.03 8.22 -25.35
CA TRP A 122 -5.78 7.00 -25.00
C TRP A 122 -7.29 7.12 -25.25
N LYS A 123 -7.78 8.32 -25.59
CA LYS A 123 -9.20 8.60 -25.89
C LYS A 123 -10.18 8.14 -24.78
N VAL A 124 -9.75 8.21 -23.53
CA VAL A 124 -10.61 7.86 -22.37
C VAL A 124 -11.67 8.93 -22.19
N SER A 125 -12.94 8.52 -22.12
CA SER A 125 -14.07 9.44 -21.92
C SER A 125 -14.04 10.13 -20.56
N GLY A 126 -14.70 11.28 -20.43
CA GLY A 126 -14.76 12.03 -19.17
C GLY A 126 -15.37 11.23 -18.01
N GLU A 127 -16.38 10.41 -18.30
CA GLU A 127 -17.06 9.55 -17.32
C GLU A 127 -16.14 8.44 -16.80
N LEU A 128 -15.41 7.77 -17.70
CA LEU A 128 -14.44 6.75 -17.33
C LEU A 128 -13.24 7.34 -16.60
N LEU A 129 -12.85 8.57 -16.92
CA LEU A 129 -11.76 9.25 -16.23
C LEU A 129 -12.06 9.47 -14.75
N ALA A 130 -13.33 9.67 -14.38
CA ALA A 130 -13.75 9.75 -12.98
C ALA A 130 -13.77 8.39 -12.27
N CYS A 131 -13.71 7.28 -13.00
CA CYS A 131 -13.56 5.93 -12.46
C CYS A 131 -12.09 5.55 -12.17
N LEU A 132 -11.12 6.36 -12.60
CA LEU A 132 -9.70 6.08 -12.45
C LEU A 132 -9.15 6.63 -11.12
N GLN A 133 -8.32 5.83 -10.44
CA GLN A 133 -7.64 6.29 -9.24
C GLN A 133 -6.53 7.28 -9.60
N GLN A 134 -6.66 8.52 -9.13
CA GLN A 134 -5.62 9.53 -9.27
C GLN A 134 -4.54 9.32 -8.20
N VAL A 135 -3.27 9.54 -8.56
CA VAL A 135 -2.17 9.67 -7.59
C VAL A 135 -2.49 10.82 -6.62
N ILE A 136 -2.40 10.54 -5.32
CA ILE A 136 -2.61 11.52 -4.26
C ILE A 136 -1.30 12.28 -4.02
N THR A 137 -1.06 13.30 -4.85
CA THR A 137 0.13 14.14 -4.75
C THR A 137 0.00 15.21 -3.66
N PRO A 138 1.13 15.69 -3.08
CA PRO A 138 1.15 16.94 -2.35
C PRO A 138 0.79 18.11 -3.30
N PRO A 139 0.23 19.22 -2.79
CA PRO A 139 -0.35 20.32 -3.59
C PRO A 139 0.61 21.08 -4.51
N ARG A 140 1.91 20.76 -4.52
CA ARG A 140 2.91 21.49 -5.32
C ARG A 140 2.80 21.25 -6.84
N SER A 141 2.26 20.11 -7.27
CA SER A 141 2.00 19.85 -8.69
C SER A 141 0.51 19.87 -8.99
N LYS A 142 0.09 20.73 -9.93
CA LYS A 142 -1.27 20.73 -10.48
C LYS A 142 -1.52 19.58 -11.45
N GLN A 143 -0.47 18.85 -11.84
CA GLN A 143 -0.60 17.75 -12.80
C GLN A 143 -1.25 16.54 -12.13
N LYS A 144 -2.37 16.10 -12.71
CA LYS A 144 -3.04 14.85 -12.31
C LYS A 144 -2.35 13.68 -13.01
N LEU A 145 -1.84 12.76 -12.22
CA LEU A 145 -1.15 11.55 -12.67
C LEU A 145 -1.99 10.31 -12.33
N PHE A 146 -1.89 9.31 -13.19
CA PHE A 146 -2.61 8.04 -13.10
C PHE A 146 -1.64 6.90 -13.38
N LEU A 147 -1.65 5.86 -12.55
CA LEU A 147 -0.77 4.70 -12.72
C LEU A 147 -1.23 3.86 -13.91
N VAL A 148 -0.35 3.61 -14.87
CA VAL A 148 -0.69 2.92 -16.13
C VAL A 148 -1.27 1.52 -15.87
N SER A 149 -0.73 0.78 -14.91
CA SER A 149 -1.25 -0.55 -14.57
C SER A 149 -2.67 -0.51 -13.99
N ASP A 150 -3.01 0.52 -13.22
CA ASP A 150 -4.35 0.70 -12.64
C ASP A 150 -5.36 1.13 -13.70
N ILE A 151 -4.92 1.99 -14.64
CA ILE A 151 -5.71 2.38 -15.82
C ILE A 151 -6.08 1.15 -16.64
N ILE A 152 -5.09 0.34 -17.04
CA ILE A 152 -5.31 -0.85 -17.86
C ILE A 152 -6.30 -1.80 -17.18
N LYS A 153 -6.08 -2.06 -15.88
CA LYS A 153 -6.99 -2.91 -15.09
C LYS A 153 -8.41 -2.36 -15.02
N THR A 154 -8.56 -1.07 -14.77
CA THR A 154 -9.89 -0.45 -14.63
C THR A 154 -10.64 -0.41 -15.96
N LEU A 155 -9.93 -0.15 -17.06
CA LEU A 155 -10.52 -0.17 -18.40
C LEU A 155 -10.87 -1.60 -18.83
N SER A 156 -10.05 -2.61 -18.51
CA SER A 156 -10.41 -4.00 -18.78
C SER A 156 -11.66 -4.42 -18.01
N GLU A 157 -11.75 -4.08 -16.71
CA GLU A 157 -12.96 -4.32 -15.89
C GLU A 157 -14.22 -3.72 -16.54
N TYR A 158 -14.11 -2.54 -17.15
CA TYR A 158 -15.22 -1.90 -17.86
C TYR A 158 -15.57 -2.59 -19.18
N HIS A 159 -14.56 -2.91 -19.99
CA HIS A 159 -14.75 -3.50 -21.31
C HIS A 159 -15.28 -4.94 -21.25
N ASP A 160 -14.96 -5.69 -20.18
CA ASP A 160 -15.48 -7.04 -19.93
C ASP A 160 -16.99 -7.08 -19.65
N ILE A 161 -17.61 -5.92 -19.39
CA ILE A 161 -19.07 -5.82 -19.20
C ILE A 161 -19.73 -5.73 -20.57
N GLU A 162 -20.49 -6.75 -20.96
CA GLU A 162 -21.13 -6.81 -22.29
C GLU A 162 -22.32 -5.85 -22.45
N ALA A 163 -23.15 -5.71 -21.40
CA ALA A 163 -24.41 -4.98 -21.49
C ALA A 163 -24.25 -3.50 -21.12
N GLU A 164 -24.72 -2.61 -21.99
CA GLU A 164 -24.55 -1.16 -21.84
C GLU A 164 -25.21 -0.60 -20.58
N ASN A 165 -26.39 -1.10 -20.22
CA ASN A 165 -27.06 -0.72 -18.97
C ASN A 165 -26.24 -1.11 -17.73
N LYS A 166 -25.54 -2.25 -17.76
CA LYS A 166 -24.65 -2.67 -16.68
C LYS A 166 -23.39 -1.81 -16.61
N ARG A 167 -22.87 -1.34 -17.76
CA ARG A 167 -21.75 -0.40 -17.82
C ARG A 167 -22.07 0.93 -17.13
N LEU A 168 -23.27 1.47 -17.38
CA LEU A 168 -23.71 2.71 -16.73
C LEU A 168 -23.79 2.56 -15.21
N ILE A 169 -24.35 1.45 -14.72
CA ILE A 169 -24.41 1.14 -13.28
C ILE A 169 -22.98 1.01 -12.71
N TRP A 170 -22.11 0.27 -13.38
CA TRP A 170 -20.72 0.08 -12.96
C TRP A 170 -19.97 1.41 -12.87
N ILE A 171 -20.16 2.32 -13.83
CA ILE A 171 -19.52 3.66 -13.79
C ILE A 171 -19.93 4.39 -12.51
N GLN A 172 -21.22 4.42 -12.19
CA GLN A 172 -21.72 5.11 -11.00
C GLN A 172 -21.16 4.51 -9.70
N GLU A 173 -21.19 3.18 -9.60
CA GLU A 173 -20.64 2.45 -8.44
C GLU A 173 -19.14 2.67 -8.30
N LYS A 174 -18.39 2.60 -9.40
CA LYS A 174 -16.93 2.77 -9.42
C LYS A 174 -16.53 4.20 -9.05
N GLN A 175 -17.23 5.22 -9.56
CA GLN A 175 -16.99 6.61 -9.18
C GLN A 175 -17.24 6.83 -7.68
N SER A 176 -18.32 6.29 -7.13
CA SER A 176 -18.60 6.34 -5.69
C SER A 176 -17.49 5.66 -4.88
N TYR A 177 -17.05 4.48 -5.31
CA TYR A 177 -15.95 3.74 -4.72
C TYR A 177 -14.64 4.55 -4.71
N ILE A 178 -14.23 5.12 -5.84
CA ILE A 178 -13.01 5.94 -5.94
C ILE A 178 -13.06 7.15 -5.01
N ASN A 179 -14.21 7.84 -4.94
CA ASN A 179 -14.38 8.99 -4.04
C ASN A 179 -14.24 8.58 -2.56
N ASN A 180 -14.72 7.41 -2.18
CA ASN A 180 -14.52 6.86 -0.84
C ASN A 180 -13.04 6.52 -0.58
N MET A 181 -12.39 5.82 -1.51
CA MET A 181 -10.99 5.42 -1.39
C MET A 181 -10.04 6.62 -1.28
N ILE A 182 -10.30 7.72 -2.00
CA ILE A 182 -9.49 8.94 -1.89
C ILE A 182 -9.47 9.48 -0.45
N ARG A 183 -10.61 9.45 0.25
CA ARG A 183 -10.69 9.89 1.65
C ARG A 183 -9.90 8.97 2.57
N GLU A 184 -10.02 7.66 2.36
CA GLU A 184 -9.32 6.66 3.16
C GLU A 184 -7.80 6.72 2.96
N HIS A 185 -7.34 6.80 1.72
CA HIS A 185 -5.90 6.89 1.41
C HIS A 185 -5.27 8.19 1.94
N LYS A 186 -5.99 9.31 1.95
CA LYS A 186 -5.53 10.56 2.60
C LYS A 186 -5.28 10.36 4.10
N LYS A 187 -6.14 9.61 4.77
CA LYS A 187 -6.02 9.26 6.19
C LYS A 187 -4.76 8.43 6.45
N TYR A 188 -4.50 7.38 5.67
CA TYR A 188 -3.26 6.58 5.81
C TYR A 188 -2.00 7.38 5.44
N LYS A 189 -2.08 8.25 4.44
CA LYS A 189 -0.98 9.16 4.08
C LYS A 189 -0.61 10.06 5.26
N ALA A 190 -1.59 10.70 5.90
CA ALA A 190 -1.35 11.54 7.07
C ALA A 190 -0.70 10.74 8.23
N GLN A 191 -1.19 9.53 8.52
CA GLN A 191 -0.59 8.65 9.53
C GLN A 191 0.87 8.31 9.21
N PHE A 192 1.15 7.94 7.95
CA PHE A 192 2.50 7.58 7.52
C PHE A 192 3.49 8.75 7.66
N GLU A 193 3.09 9.96 7.25
CA GLU A 193 3.94 11.15 7.41
C GLU A 193 4.20 11.47 8.89
N LEU A 194 3.19 11.35 9.75
CA LEU A 194 3.36 11.52 11.20
C LEU A 194 4.38 10.53 11.75
N ILE A 195 4.16 9.22 11.54
CA ILE A 195 5.07 8.16 12.00
C ILE A 195 6.50 8.42 11.54
N ARG A 196 6.66 8.79 10.27
CA ARG A 196 7.97 9.10 9.72
C ARG A 196 8.63 10.27 10.43
N LEU A 197 7.92 11.36 10.73
CA LEU A 197 8.50 12.51 11.43
C LEU A 197 9.08 12.12 12.80
N PHE A 198 8.42 11.23 13.54
CA PHE A 198 8.90 10.78 14.86
C PHE A 198 10.08 9.80 14.77
N ASP A 199 10.13 8.96 13.73
CA ASP A 199 11.30 8.11 13.42
C ASP A 199 12.58 8.94 13.12
N LEU A 200 12.50 10.27 12.94
CA LEU A 200 13.67 11.15 12.81
C LEU A 200 14.15 11.76 14.13
N THR A 201 13.33 11.67 15.18
CA THR A 201 13.56 12.36 16.47
C THR A 201 14.07 11.42 17.57
N LEU A 202 14.28 10.15 17.23
CA LEU A 202 14.91 9.10 18.05
C LEU A 202 16.18 8.61 17.35
#